data_AF-A0AAU1AN84-F1
#
_entry.id   AF-A0AAU1AN84-F1
#
_cell.length_a   1.000
_cell.length_b   1.000
_cell.length_c   1.000
_cell.angle_alpha   90.00
_cell.angle_beta   90.00
_cell.angle_gamma   90.00
#
_symmetry.space_group_name_H-M   'P 1'
#
loop_
_entity.id
_entity.type
_entity.pdbx_description
1 polymer ?
#
loop_
_entity_poly.entity_id
_entity_poly.type
_entity_poly.pdbx_seq_one_letter_code
_entity_poly.pdbx_strand_id
1 'polypeptide(L)'
;MVAQVTRPLILSIALGPHPYRRLKVRMTVVFAVSGVLWIGGALLATNGQVLLWALALLIEYLAGRYGWPVPGLGRSTVSRWEIAGEHLAERYQQFFLVALGETILVAGFAYSKGPYGSRHAWAFALAVATSIMLWRIYVQRAGQILAEAVMKARHPANIGRSAADTHLVMVVGLAATAVGYELIIDHSLGHAPPSWLAMALGGPALFLAGRARFEYEVFGRVSPSRWIAILVLAAVAVPLLFLPGLAASAAGVLVLGGVAVADARRARGAPPEAAATPF
;
A
#
# COMPACT_ATOMS: atom_id res chain seq x y z
N MET A 1 3.85 -16.62 8.61
CA MET A 1 3.77 -18.00 8.08
C MET A 1 2.91 -18.94 8.92
N VAL A 2 3.25 -19.24 10.20
CA VAL A 2 2.46 -20.17 11.03
C VAL A 2 0.98 -19.76 11.03
N ALA A 3 0.65 -18.54 11.45
CA ALA A 3 -0.74 -18.05 11.45
C ALA A 3 -1.45 -18.09 10.08
N GLN A 4 -0.72 -17.92 8.97
CA GLN A 4 -1.28 -17.98 7.61
C GLN A 4 -1.64 -19.41 7.19
N VAL A 5 -0.91 -20.42 7.67
CA VAL A 5 -1.17 -21.84 7.38
C VAL A 5 -2.15 -22.42 8.40
N THR A 6 -2.03 -22.08 9.69
CA THR A 6 -2.84 -22.66 10.76
C THR A 6 -4.32 -22.34 10.59
N ARG A 7 -4.68 -21.10 10.24
CA ARG A 7 -6.08 -20.69 10.10
C ARG A 7 -6.83 -21.45 8.99
N PRO A 8 -6.34 -21.52 7.73
CA PRO A 8 -7.01 -22.31 6.70
C PRO A 8 -6.93 -23.81 6.97
N LEU A 9 -5.87 -24.32 7.62
CA LEU A 9 -5.78 -25.72 8.03
C LEU A 9 -6.87 -26.08 9.05
N ILE A 10 -6.98 -25.32 10.15
CA ILE A 10 -8.02 -25.52 11.18
C ILE A 10 -9.40 -25.43 10.54
N LEU A 11 -9.66 -24.41 9.71
CA LEU A 11 -10.96 -24.26 9.04
C LEU A 11 -11.23 -25.42 8.07
N SER A 12 -10.22 -25.96 7.39
CA SER A 12 -10.41 -27.12 6.50
C SER A 12 -10.79 -28.41 7.24
N ILE A 13 -10.38 -28.51 8.51
CA ILE A 13 -10.71 -29.64 9.38
C ILE A 13 -12.10 -29.40 10.02
N ALA A 14 -12.36 -28.18 10.50
CA ALA A 14 -13.59 -27.83 11.21
C ALA A 14 -14.83 -27.71 10.29
N LEU A 15 -14.66 -27.37 9.00
CA LEU A 15 -15.78 -27.11 8.09
C LEU A 15 -16.52 -28.35 7.55
N GLY A 16 -16.09 -29.58 7.83
CA GLY A 16 -16.83 -30.79 7.42
C GLY A 16 -17.19 -30.83 5.91
N PRO A 17 -18.41 -31.23 5.49
CA PRO A 17 -18.83 -31.25 4.09
C PRO A 17 -19.22 -29.86 3.51
N HIS A 18 -18.80 -28.75 4.11
CA HIS A 18 -19.17 -27.41 3.63
C HIS A 18 -18.49 -27.07 2.29
N PRO A 19 -19.17 -26.40 1.34
CA PRO A 19 -18.60 -25.98 0.06
C PRO A 19 -17.30 -25.15 0.14
N TYR A 20 -17.01 -24.51 1.27
CA TYR A 20 -15.81 -23.70 1.47
C TYR A 20 -14.57 -24.50 1.88
N ARG A 21 -14.72 -25.77 2.27
CA ARG A 21 -13.59 -26.61 2.71
C ARG A 21 -12.53 -26.76 1.62
N ARG A 22 -12.95 -26.99 0.37
CA ARG A 22 -12.03 -27.13 -0.77
C ARG A 22 -11.24 -25.85 -1.03
N LEU A 23 -11.85 -24.68 -0.86
CA LEU A 23 -11.15 -23.40 -0.94
C LEU A 23 -10.08 -23.26 0.15
N LYS A 24 -10.39 -23.67 1.39
CA LYS A 24 -9.43 -23.62 2.51
C LYS A 24 -8.26 -24.58 2.31
N VAL A 25 -8.52 -25.80 1.83
CA VAL A 25 -7.44 -26.75 1.47
C VAL A 25 -6.51 -26.16 0.41
N ARG A 26 -7.06 -25.57 -0.66
CA ARG A 26 -6.26 -24.90 -1.70
C ARG A 26 -5.40 -23.76 -1.13
N MET A 27 -5.97 -22.93 -0.24
CA MET A 27 -5.21 -21.89 0.47
C MET A 27 -4.06 -22.49 1.30
N THR A 28 -4.32 -23.56 2.05
CA THR A 28 -3.29 -24.23 2.86
C THR A 28 -2.13 -24.75 2.00
N VAL A 29 -2.42 -25.38 0.86
CA VAL A 29 -1.38 -25.87 -0.05
C VAL A 29 -0.53 -24.72 -0.59
N VAL A 30 -1.17 -23.67 -1.08
CA VAL A 30 -0.44 -22.50 -1.60
C VAL A 30 0.42 -21.85 -0.52
N PHE A 31 -0.10 -21.66 0.70
CA PHE A 31 0.65 -21.06 1.80
C PHE A 31 1.77 -21.97 2.34
N ALA A 32 1.62 -23.29 2.23
CA ALA A 32 2.71 -24.22 2.54
C ALA A 32 3.86 -24.06 1.53
N VAL A 33 3.54 -24.00 0.24
CA VAL A 33 4.53 -23.79 -0.83
C VAL A 33 5.21 -22.44 -0.71
N SER A 34 4.45 -21.35 -0.55
CA SER A 34 5.03 -20.01 -0.35
C SER A 34 5.82 -19.94 0.96
N GLY A 35 5.37 -20.66 1.99
CA GLY A 35 6.07 -20.79 3.27
C GLY A 35 7.50 -21.33 3.14
N VAL A 36 7.72 -22.30 2.26
CA VAL A 36 9.08 -22.80 1.96
C VAL A 36 9.96 -21.69 1.39
N LEU A 37 9.42 -20.84 0.51
CA LEU A 37 10.15 -19.71 -0.04
C LEU A 37 10.43 -18.63 1.01
N TRP A 38 9.47 -18.37 1.91
CA TRP A 38 9.66 -17.45 3.04
C TRP A 38 10.79 -17.90 3.97
N ILE A 39 10.76 -19.16 4.42
CA ILE A 39 11.79 -19.73 5.29
C ILE A 39 13.13 -19.83 4.55
N GLY A 40 13.13 -20.34 3.32
CA GLY A 40 14.32 -20.45 2.50
C GLY A 40 14.99 -19.09 2.30
N GLY A 41 14.21 -18.04 2.03
CA GLY A 41 14.72 -16.67 1.93
C GLY A 41 15.37 -16.17 3.21
N ALA A 42 14.80 -16.49 4.37
CA ALA A 42 15.37 -16.08 5.67
C ALA A 42 16.72 -16.72 5.99
N LEU A 43 17.08 -17.82 5.31
CA LEU A 43 18.37 -18.51 5.47
C LEU A 43 19.43 -18.03 4.47
N LEU A 44 19.07 -17.19 3.49
CA LEU A 44 19.97 -16.68 2.46
C LEU A 44 20.43 -15.26 2.76
N ALA A 45 21.51 -14.83 2.08
CA ALA A 45 21.94 -13.44 2.05
C ALA A 45 20.90 -12.54 1.36
N THR A 46 20.98 -11.23 1.58
CA THR A 46 19.97 -10.21 1.22
C THR A 46 19.40 -10.35 -0.19
N ASN A 47 20.24 -10.53 -1.22
CA ASN A 47 19.75 -10.65 -2.60
C ASN A 47 18.92 -11.92 -2.80
N GLY A 48 19.36 -13.06 -2.27
CA GLY A 48 18.61 -14.32 -2.33
C GLY A 48 17.32 -14.26 -1.51
N GLN A 49 17.39 -13.63 -0.33
CA GLN A 49 16.24 -13.37 0.53
C GLN A 49 15.17 -12.55 -0.21
N VAL A 50 15.55 -11.40 -0.79
CA VAL A 50 14.63 -10.53 -1.52
C VAL A 50 13.99 -11.26 -2.71
N LEU A 51 14.77 -12.02 -3.47
CA LEU A 51 14.25 -12.79 -4.61
C LEU A 51 13.22 -13.84 -4.18
N LEU A 52 13.53 -14.64 -3.16
CA LEU A 52 12.62 -15.67 -2.67
C LEU A 52 11.36 -15.08 -2.03
N TRP A 53 11.49 -13.99 -1.27
CA TRP A 53 10.35 -13.30 -0.66
C TRP A 53 9.46 -12.62 -1.70
N ALA A 54 10.06 -11.98 -2.73
CA ALA A 54 9.30 -11.43 -3.85
C ALA A 54 8.55 -12.51 -4.62
N LEU A 55 9.18 -13.67 -4.86
CA LEU A 55 8.55 -14.81 -5.51
C LEU A 55 7.40 -15.38 -4.65
N ALA A 56 7.59 -15.49 -3.34
CA ALA A 56 6.56 -15.94 -2.41
C ALA A 56 5.33 -15.02 -2.45
N LEU A 57 5.54 -13.70 -2.37
CA LEU A 57 4.49 -12.69 -2.49
C LEU A 57 3.76 -12.78 -3.84
N LEU A 58 4.52 -12.94 -4.94
CA LEU A 58 3.95 -13.06 -6.27
C LEU A 58 3.06 -14.30 -6.39
N ILE A 59 3.50 -15.45 -5.88
CA ILE A 59 2.72 -16.69 -5.87
C ILE A 59 1.42 -16.50 -5.08
N GLU A 60 1.50 -15.94 -3.88
CA GLU A 60 0.31 -15.69 -3.04
C GLU A 60 -0.68 -14.72 -3.70
N TYR A 61 -0.17 -13.65 -4.32
CA TYR A 61 -0.98 -12.69 -5.06
C TYR A 61 -1.68 -13.32 -6.26
N LEU A 62 -0.93 -14.01 -7.13
CA LEU A 62 -1.48 -14.68 -8.31
C LEU A 62 -2.45 -15.80 -7.93
N ALA A 63 -2.15 -16.56 -6.87
CA ALA A 63 -3.06 -17.58 -6.36
C ALA A 63 -4.38 -16.95 -5.90
N GLY A 64 -4.33 -15.86 -5.13
CA GLY A 64 -5.53 -15.10 -4.75
C GLY A 64 -6.30 -14.57 -5.96
N ARG A 65 -5.60 -14.10 -7.00
CA ARG A 65 -6.19 -13.54 -8.22
C ARG A 65 -6.93 -14.59 -9.05
N TYR A 66 -6.33 -15.75 -9.24
CA TYR A 66 -6.83 -16.83 -10.12
C TYR A 66 -7.65 -17.90 -9.40
N GLY A 67 -8.13 -17.63 -8.18
CA GLY A 67 -9.02 -18.51 -7.45
C GLY A 67 -8.34 -19.73 -6.83
N TRP A 68 -7.09 -19.57 -6.38
CA TRP A 68 -6.28 -20.59 -5.71
C TRP A 68 -6.11 -21.86 -6.57
N PRO A 69 -5.50 -21.73 -7.77
CA PRO A 69 -5.26 -22.89 -8.63
C PRO A 69 -4.30 -23.85 -7.94
N VAL A 70 -4.73 -25.09 -7.73
CA VAL A 70 -3.86 -26.17 -7.27
C VAL A 70 -3.95 -27.31 -8.29
N PRO A 71 -2.81 -27.80 -8.81
CA PRO A 71 -2.79 -28.95 -9.70
C PRO A 71 -3.59 -30.12 -9.10
N GLY A 72 -4.44 -30.75 -9.91
CA GLY A 72 -5.34 -31.84 -9.48
C GLY A 72 -6.62 -31.42 -8.75
N LEU A 73 -6.66 -30.25 -8.10
CA LEU A 73 -7.86 -29.75 -7.41
C LEU A 73 -8.62 -28.68 -8.21
N GLY A 74 -8.06 -28.14 -9.29
CA GLY A 74 -8.68 -27.09 -10.12
C GLY A 74 -8.75 -25.73 -9.43
N ARG A 75 -9.59 -24.83 -9.96
CA ARG A 75 -9.79 -23.45 -9.48
C ARG A 75 -11.05 -23.30 -8.62
N SER A 76 -11.07 -22.28 -7.77
CA SER A 76 -12.25 -21.89 -6.98
C SER A 76 -13.12 -20.90 -7.75
N THR A 77 -14.42 -21.20 -7.78
CA THR A 77 -15.48 -20.30 -8.25
C THR A 77 -15.98 -19.39 -7.12
N VAL A 78 -15.88 -19.83 -5.86
CA VAL A 78 -16.25 -19.03 -4.69
C VAL A 78 -15.24 -17.89 -4.50
N SER A 79 -15.75 -16.66 -4.46
CA SER A 79 -14.96 -15.45 -4.22
C SER A 79 -14.86 -15.16 -2.72
N ARG A 80 -13.64 -14.89 -2.22
CA ARG A 80 -13.44 -14.40 -0.83
C ARG A 80 -14.22 -13.10 -0.57
N TRP A 81 -14.49 -12.32 -1.61
CA TRP A 81 -15.11 -11.00 -1.53
C TRP A 81 -16.62 -11.06 -1.28
N GLU A 82 -17.30 -12.15 -1.66
CA GLU A 82 -18.73 -12.36 -1.35
C GLU A 82 -18.99 -12.51 0.15
N ILE A 83 -17.96 -12.86 0.95
CA ILE A 83 -18.08 -13.24 2.36
C ILE A 83 -17.82 -12.05 3.31
N ALA A 84 -17.19 -10.96 2.84
CA ALA A 84 -16.57 -9.97 3.73
C ALA A 84 -17.11 -8.54 3.62
N GLY A 85 -18.11 -8.29 2.76
CA GLY A 85 -18.50 -6.96 2.27
C GLY A 85 -18.63 -5.85 3.31
N GLU A 86 -19.24 -6.13 4.47
CA GLU A 86 -19.55 -5.09 5.48
C GLU A 86 -18.33 -4.50 6.19
N HIS A 87 -17.25 -5.28 6.38
CA HIS A 87 -16.07 -4.82 7.14
C HIS A 87 -14.82 -4.62 6.27
N LEU A 88 -14.95 -4.65 4.94
CA LEU A 88 -13.79 -4.50 4.06
C LEU A 88 -13.12 -3.13 4.22
N ALA A 89 -13.91 -2.06 4.32
CA ALA A 89 -13.39 -0.70 4.48
C ALA A 89 -12.58 -0.54 5.77
N GLU A 90 -13.11 -1.06 6.88
CA GLU A 90 -12.44 -1.04 8.18
C GLU A 90 -11.11 -1.80 8.14
N ARG A 91 -11.10 -3.00 7.56
CA ARG A 91 -9.88 -3.80 7.42
C ARG A 91 -8.81 -3.10 6.59
N TYR A 92 -9.21 -2.48 5.47
CA TYR A 92 -8.25 -1.75 4.64
C TYR A 92 -7.70 -0.52 5.32
N GLN A 93 -8.53 0.19 6.08
CA GLN A 93 -8.08 1.29 6.92
C GLN A 93 -7.09 0.81 7.99
N GLN A 94 -7.36 -0.33 8.64
CA GLN A 94 -6.43 -0.93 9.59
C GLN A 94 -5.09 -1.29 8.94
N PHE A 95 -5.10 -1.96 7.78
CA PHE A 95 -3.88 -2.29 7.04
C PHE A 95 -3.09 -1.05 6.63
N PHE A 96 -3.78 -0.01 6.16
CA PHE A 96 -3.14 1.26 5.83
C PHE A 96 -2.51 1.92 7.05
N LEU A 97 -3.21 1.97 8.18
CA LEU A 97 -2.70 2.57 9.42
C LEU A 97 -1.49 1.81 9.97
N VAL A 98 -1.49 0.47 9.89
CA VAL A 98 -0.34 -0.35 10.27
C VAL A 98 0.85 -0.04 9.36
N ALA A 99 0.66 -0.03 8.04
CA ALA A 99 1.74 0.28 7.10
C ALA A 99 2.28 1.71 7.29
N LEU A 100 1.40 2.68 7.52
CA LEU A 100 1.79 4.05 7.82
C LEU A 100 2.56 4.14 9.15
N GLY A 101 2.09 3.46 10.19
CA GLY A 101 2.80 3.36 11.47
C GLY A 101 4.21 2.82 11.31
N GLU A 102 4.38 1.76 10.51
CA GLU A 102 5.69 1.21 10.16
C GLU A 102 6.59 2.25 9.48
N THR A 103 6.05 3.05 8.55
CA THR A 103 6.86 4.12 7.90
C THR A 103 7.38 5.15 8.90
N ILE A 104 6.61 5.48 9.94
CA ILE A 104 6.99 6.42 10.99
C ILE A 104 8.03 5.78 11.92
N LEU A 105 7.87 4.49 12.26
CA LEU A 105 8.84 3.74 13.05
C LEU A 105 10.20 3.67 12.35
N VAL A 106 10.22 3.37 11.04
CA VAL A 106 11.45 3.37 10.24
C VAL A 106 12.15 4.73 10.28
N ALA A 107 11.40 5.82 10.08
CA ALA A 107 11.96 7.16 10.20
C ALA A 107 12.52 7.45 11.60
N GLY A 108 11.83 7.01 12.66
CA GLY A 108 12.25 7.15 14.04
C GLY A 108 13.53 6.36 14.35
N PHE A 109 13.63 5.11 13.86
CA PHE A 109 14.82 4.29 14.02
C PHE A 109 16.01 4.89 13.29
N ALA A 110 15.85 5.37 12.06
CA ALA A 110 16.90 6.06 11.31
C ALA A 110 17.41 7.28 12.10
N TYR A 111 16.48 8.12 12.61
CA TYR A 111 16.84 9.29 13.41
C TYR A 111 17.57 8.93 14.71
N SER A 112 17.18 7.83 15.37
CA SER A 112 17.75 7.42 16.67
C SER A 112 19.20 6.94 16.59
N LYS A 113 19.66 6.48 15.42
CA LYS A 113 21.01 5.95 15.20
C LYS A 113 22.02 7.05 14.86
N GLY A 114 21.55 8.20 14.39
CA GLY A 114 22.41 9.28 13.90
C GLY A 114 22.86 10.26 14.99
N PRO A 115 23.87 11.09 14.69
CA PRO A 115 24.28 12.18 15.58
C PRO A 115 23.14 13.21 15.72
N TYR A 116 22.91 13.69 16.95
CA TYR A 116 21.90 14.73 17.24
C TYR A 116 22.29 16.09 16.65
N GLY A 117 22.09 16.26 15.33
CA GLY A 117 22.33 17.49 14.59
C GLY A 117 21.04 18.08 14.03
N SER A 118 21.00 19.42 13.86
CA SER A 118 19.82 20.16 13.38
C SER A 118 19.29 19.66 12.03
N ARG A 119 20.18 19.24 11.12
CA ARG A 119 19.79 18.74 9.79
C ARG A 119 19.19 17.33 9.83
N HIS A 120 19.64 16.49 10.75
CA HIS A 120 19.08 15.16 11.02
C HIS A 120 17.65 15.29 11.57
N ALA A 121 17.45 16.24 12.49
CA ALA A 121 16.12 16.56 13.02
C ALA A 121 15.17 17.07 11.93
N TRP A 122 15.65 17.90 11.00
CA TRP A 122 14.84 18.34 9.85
C TRP A 122 14.48 17.21 8.89
N ALA A 123 15.41 16.30 8.59
CA ALA A 123 15.13 15.13 7.75
C ALA A 123 14.03 14.25 8.37
N PHE A 124 14.13 14.00 9.68
CA PHE A 124 13.10 13.30 10.43
C PHE A 124 11.76 14.05 10.44
N ALA A 125 11.77 15.37 10.70
CA ALA A 125 10.56 16.19 10.69
C ALA A 125 9.86 16.16 9.33
N LEU A 126 10.60 16.18 8.22
CA LEU A 126 10.05 16.05 6.87
C LEU A 126 9.49 14.66 6.58
N ALA A 127 10.12 13.59 7.09
CA ALA A 127 9.59 12.23 7.00
C ALA A 127 8.25 12.08 7.76
N VAL A 128 8.17 12.65 8.96
CA VAL A 128 6.93 12.71 9.75
C VAL A 128 5.87 13.54 9.02
N ALA A 129 6.23 14.73 8.51
CA ALA A 129 5.32 15.57 7.75
C ALA A 129 4.79 14.88 6.49
N THR A 130 5.65 14.16 5.76
CA THR A 130 5.26 13.36 4.59
C THR A 130 4.25 12.30 4.99
N SER A 131 4.50 11.57 6.07
CA SER A 131 3.59 10.55 6.61
C SER A 131 2.23 11.15 7.00
N ILE A 132 2.22 12.32 7.64
CA ILE A 132 0.98 13.05 7.96
C ILE A 132 0.23 13.46 6.68
N MET A 133 0.93 13.91 5.64
CA MET A 133 0.28 14.26 4.38
C MET A 133 -0.31 13.04 3.67
N LEU A 134 0.40 11.91 3.63
CA LEU A 134 -0.10 10.65 3.07
C LEU A 134 -1.34 10.17 3.83
N TRP A 135 -1.29 10.21 5.16
CA TRP A 135 -2.45 9.94 6.02
C TRP A 135 -3.62 10.86 5.71
N ARG A 136 -3.38 12.18 5.61
CA ARG A 136 -4.42 13.17 5.31
C ARG A 136 -5.09 12.88 3.98
N ILE A 137 -4.31 12.59 2.94
CA ILE A 137 -4.81 12.26 1.59
C ILE A 137 -5.58 10.93 1.59
N TYR A 138 -5.17 9.95 2.40
CA TYR A 138 -5.88 8.69 2.56
C TYR A 138 -7.23 8.89 3.28
N VAL A 139 -7.19 9.49 4.48
CA VAL A 139 -8.37 9.64 5.35
C VAL A 139 -9.42 10.55 4.74
N GLN A 140 -9.02 11.52 3.91
CA GLN A 140 -9.98 12.35 3.19
C GLN A 140 -10.91 11.46 2.36
N ARG A 141 -12.15 11.31 2.86
CA ARG A 141 -13.30 10.64 2.25
C ARG A 141 -13.21 9.10 2.09
N ALA A 142 -12.13 8.40 2.44
CA ALA A 142 -12.00 6.96 2.13
C ALA A 142 -12.84 6.01 3.00
N GLY A 143 -13.02 6.30 4.29
CA GLY A 143 -13.63 5.36 5.24
C GLY A 143 -15.13 5.09 5.06
N GLN A 144 -15.92 6.12 4.72
CA GLN A 144 -17.38 5.99 4.59
C GLN A 144 -17.82 5.56 3.19
N ILE A 145 -17.03 5.89 2.17
CA ILE A 145 -17.50 5.81 0.78
C ILE A 145 -17.22 4.45 0.15
N LEU A 146 -16.21 3.71 0.64
CA LEU A 146 -15.96 2.36 0.13
C LEU A 146 -17.08 1.37 0.48
N ALA A 147 -17.60 1.43 1.71
CA ALA A 147 -18.72 0.58 2.12
C ALA A 147 -19.97 0.89 1.29
N GLU A 148 -20.31 2.17 1.11
CA GLU A 148 -21.42 2.59 0.25
C GLU A 148 -21.23 2.17 -1.21
N ALA A 149 -20.03 2.34 -1.77
CA ALA A 149 -19.73 1.95 -3.14
C ALA A 149 -19.89 0.45 -3.36
N VAL A 150 -19.43 -0.37 -2.42
CA VAL A 150 -19.60 -1.83 -2.47
C VAL A 150 -21.08 -2.23 -2.38
N MET A 151 -21.87 -1.58 -1.51
CA MET A 151 -23.31 -1.86 -1.39
C MET A 151 -24.12 -1.46 -2.62
N LYS A 152 -23.74 -0.38 -3.32
CA LYS A 152 -24.47 0.13 -4.50
C LYS A 152 -24.04 -0.51 -5.81
N ALA A 153 -22.96 -1.29 -5.83
CA ALA A 153 -22.39 -1.85 -7.04
C ALA A 153 -23.16 -3.04 -7.60
N ARG A 154 -23.27 -3.13 -8.93
CA ARG A 154 -23.83 -4.29 -9.62
C ARG A 154 -23.00 -5.56 -9.42
N HIS A 155 -21.69 -5.40 -9.27
CA HIS A 155 -20.75 -6.50 -9.07
C HIS A 155 -19.83 -6.24 -7.86
N PRO A 156 -20.30 -6.45 -6.62
CA PRO A 156 -19.56 -6.15 -5.39
C PRO A 156 -18.18 -6.86 -5.30
N ALA A 157 -18.07 -8.07 -5.88
CA ALA A 157 -16.82 -8.82 -5.92
C ALA A 157 -15.72 -8.14 -6.75
N ASN A 158 -16.10 -7.37 -7.79
CA ASN A 158 -15.15 -6.64 -8.63
C ASN A 158 -14.62 -5.41 -7.89
N ILE A 159 -15.50 -4.68 -7.21
CA ILE A 159 -15.10 -3.52 -6.39
C ILE A 159 -14.24 -3.97 -5.22
N GLY A 160 -14.63 -5.04 -4.51
CA GLY A 160 -13.83 -5.57 -3.40
C GLY A 160 -12.41 -5.96 -3.83
N ARG A 161 -12.28 -6.56 -5.02
CA ARG A 161 -10.99 -6.94 -5.62
C ARG A 161 -10.18 -5.73 -6.07
N SER A 162 -10.81 -4.77 -6.75
CA SER A 162 -10.12 -3.56 -7.18
C SER A 162 -9.65 -2.73 -5.99
N ALA A 163 -10.48 -2.59 -4.96
CA ALA A 163 -10.10 -1.96 -3.69
C ALA A 163 -8.88 -2.64 -3.05
N ALA A 164 -8.78 -3.97 -3.12
CA ALA A 164 -7.61 -4.71 -2.66
C ALA A 164 -6.36 -4.33 -3.45
N ASP A 165 -6.46 -4.33 -4.78
CA ASP A 165 -5.35 -4.01 -5.68
C ASP A 165 -4.88 -2.56 -5.46
N THR A 166 -5.80 -1.59 -5.34
CA THR A 166 -5.44 -0.19 -5.08
C THR A 166 -4.81 0.04 -3.72
N HIS A 167 -5.28 -0.66 -2.68
CA HIS A 167 -4.68 -0.57 -1.34
C HIS A 167 -3.30 -1.21 -1.31
N LEU A 168 -3.11 -2.33 -2.02
CA LEU A 168 -1.79 -2.93 -2.17
C LEU A 168 -0.81 -1.94 -2.80
N VAL A 169 -1.20 -1.26 -3.88
CA VAL A 169 -0.36 -0.22 -4.51
C VAL A 169 -0.04 0.92 -3.53
N MET A 170 -1.01 1.38 -2.75
CA MET A 170 -0.79 2.41 -1.72
C MET A 170 0.19 1.94 -0.64
N VAL A 171 0.08 0.69 -0.17
CA VAL A 171 0.97 0.11 0.85
C VAL A 171 2.38 -0.10 0.30
N VAL A 172 2.53 -0.52 -0.95
CA VAL A 172 3.84 -0.59 -1.62
C VAL A 172 4.46 0.81 -1.73
N GLY A 173 3.67 1.83 -2.07
CA GLY A 173 4.12 3.22 -2.07
C GLY A 173 4.59 3.69 -0.69
N LEU A 174 3.86 3.36 0.38
CA LEU A 174 4.27 3.63 1.76
C LEU A 174 5.59 2.94 2.11
N ALA A 175 5.73 1.65 1.79
CA ALA A 175 6.96 0.91 2.06
C ALA A 175 8.17 1.52 1.32
N ALA A 176 8.02 1.87 0.04
CA ALA A 176 9.06 2.58 -0.72
C ALA A 176 9.39 3.95 -0.12
N THR A 177 8.38 4.67 0.38
CA THR A 177 8.57 5.95 1.07
C THR A 177 9.38 5.78 2.36
N ALA A 178 9.11 4.72 3.13
CA ALA A 178 9.85 4.40 4.36
C ALA A 178 11.34 4.13 4.08
N VAL A 179 11.63 3.37 3.01
CA VAL A 179 13.01 3.18 2.54
C VAL A 179 13.65 4.52 2.17
N GLY A 180 12.91 5.40 1.49
CA GLY A 180 13.35 6.76 1.19
C GLY A 180 13.67 7.58 2.45
N TYR A 181 12.87 7.45 3.52
CA TYR A 181 13.14 8.11 4.81
C TYR A 181 14.45 7.65 5.42
N GLU A 182 14.65 6.34 5.55
CA GLU A 182 15.87 5.76 6.12
C GLU A 182 17.11 6.25 5.38
N LEU A 183 17.10 6.14 4.05
CA LEU A 183 18.23 6.55 3.20
C LEU A 183 18.58 8.04 3.33
N ILE A 184 17.57 8.92 3.34
CA ILE A 184 17.78 10.38 3.41
C ILE A 184 18.18 10.82 4.82
N ILE A 185 17.60 10.22 5.86
CA ILE A 185 17.93 10.54 7.26
C ILE A 185 19.38 10.17 7.53
N ASP A 186 19.77 8.92 7.24
CA ASP A 186 21.12 8.41 7.50
C ASP A 186 22.23 9.21 6.79
N HIS A 187 21.92 9.78 5.61
CA HIS A 187 22.90 10.47 4.76
C HIS A 187 22.51 11.92 4.44
N SER A 188 21.94 12.61 5.43
CA SER A 188 21.40 13.99 5.31
C SER A 188 22.34 15.08 4.75
N LEU A 189 23.65 14.83 4.65
CA LEU A 189 24.66 15.79 4.15
C LEU A 189 25.08 15.56 2.69
N GLY A 190 24.78 14.39 2.12
CA GLY A 190 25.24 13.99 0.80
C GLY A 190 24.25 14.30 -0.33
N HIS A 191 24.75 14.27 -1.57
CA HIS A 191 23.90 14.18 -2.75
C HIS A 191 23.15 12.86 -2.72
N ALA A 192 21.83 12.89 -2.98
CA ALA A 192 21.04 11.67 -3.06
C ALA A 192 21.30 10.99 -4.41
N PRO A 193 21.82 9.75 -4.44
CA PRO A 193 21.90 9.00 -5.68
C PRO A 193 20.50 8.78 -6.27
N PRO A 194 20.40 8.54 -7.59
CA PRO A 194 19.11 8.39 -8.27
C PRO A 194 18.18 7.35 -7.64
N SER A 195 18.73 6.26 -7.09
CA SER A 195 17.98 5.20 -6.42
C SER A 195 17.27 5.69 -5.16
N TRP A 196 17.86 6.61 -4.39
CA TRP A 196 17.25 7.17 -3.18
C TRP A 196 16.13 8.13 -3.54
N LEU A 197 16.33 8.97 -4.56
CA LEU A 197 15.28 9.84 -5.10
C LEU A 197 14.10 9.02 -5.64
N ALA A 198 14.38 7.90 -6.31
CA ALA A 198 13.35 6.98 -6.77
C ALA A 198 12.50 6.44 -5.62
N MET A 199 13.10 6.14 -4.46
CA MET A 199 12.33 5.71 -3.27
C MET A 199 11.58 6.89 -2.62
N ALA A 200 12.27 8.02 -2.39
CA ALA A 200 11.72 9.17 -1.68
C ALA A 200 10.59 9.90 -2.42
N LEU A 201 10.63 9.94 -3.76
CA LEU A 201 9.61 10.59 -4.59
C LEU A 201 8.68 9.55 -5.25
N GLY A 202 9.23 8.39 -5.64
CA GLY A 202 8.46 7.32 -6.27
C GLY A 202 7.50 6.63 -5.30
N GLY A 203 7.85 6.52 -4.01
CA GLY A 203 6.93 6.02 -2.98
C GLY A 203 5.65 6.85 -2.87
N PRO A 204 5.74 8.18 -2.65
CA PRO A 204 4.58 9.07 -2.70
C PRO A 204 3.84 9.07 -4.03
N ALA A 205 4.56 8.99 -5.16
CA ALA A 205 3.93 8.91 -6.48
C ALA A 205 3.12 7.62 -6.68
N LEU A 206 3.66 6.47 -6.25
CA LEU A 206 2.96 5.18 -6.24
C LEU A 206 1.73 5.22 -5.33
N PHE A 207 1.86 5.81 -4.14
CA PHE A 207 0.72 6.01 -3.25
C PHE A 207 -0.39 6.85 -3.92
N LEU A 208 -0.04 7.96 -4.56
CA LEU A 208 -0.99 8.80 -5.29
C LEU A 208 -1.62 8.06 -6.47
N ALA A 209 -0.87 7.22 -7.18
CA ALA A 209 -1.40 6.41 -8.28
C ALA A 209 -2.42 5.38 -7.79
N GLY A 210 -2.12 4.68 -6.69
CA GLY A 210 -3.07 3.78 -6.04
C GLY A 210 -4.32 4.53 -5.56
N ARG A 211 -4.14 5.70 -4.94
CA ARG A 211 -5.24 6.54 -4.47
C ARG A 211 -6.10 7.11 -5.61
N ALA A 212 -5.50 7.44 -6.75
CA ALA A 212 -6.16 7.90 -7.97
C ALA A 212 -7.00 6.78 -8.58
N ARG A 213 -6.45 5.57 -8.70
CA ARG A 213 -7.22 4.41 -9.14
C ARG A 213 -8.38 4.12 -8.19
N PHE A 214 -8.16 4.22 -6.89
CA PHE A 214 -9.21 4.01 -5.90
C PHE A 214 -10.34 5.05 -6.02
N GLU A 215 -9.99 6.32 -6.30
CA GLU A 215 -10.98 7.38 -6.56
C GLU A 215 -11.83 7.04 -7.80
N TYR A 216 -11.20 6.59 -8.89
CA TYR A 216 -11.90 6.19 -10.10
C TYR A 216 -12.90 5.04 -9.85
N GLU A 217 -12.51 4.03 -9.08
CA GLU A 217 -13.37 2.86 -8.80
C GLU A 217 -14.59 3.22 -7.95
N VAL A 218 -14.46 4.24 -7.11
CA VAL A 218 -15.52 4.67 -6.18
C VAL A 218 -16.43 5.74 -6.79
N PHE A 219 -15.88 6.66 -7.59
CA PHE A 219 -16.59 7.85 -8.10
C PHE A 219 -16.66 7.95 -9.62
N GLY A 220 -16.06 7.01 -10.36
CA GLY A 220 -16.01 7.04 -11.83
C GLY A 220 -15.13 8.17 -12.39
N ARG A 221 -14.40 8.90 -11.54
CA ARG A 221 -13.55 10.03 -11.92
C ARG A 221 -12.32 10.14 -11.03
N VAL A 222 -11.30 10.84 -11.52
CA VAL A 222 -10.06 11.11 -10.77
C VAL A 222 -9.87 12.62 -10.66
N SER A 223 -9.54 13.11 -9.45
CA SER A 223 -9.17 14.50 -9.27
C SER A 223 -7.86 14.82 -10.03
N PRO A 224 -7.82 15.90 -10.83
CA PRO A 224 -6.61 16.32 -11.53
C PRO A 224 -5.42 16.55 -10.59
N SER A 225 -5.66 16.90 -9.32
CA SER A 225 -4.59 17.13 -8.34
C SER A 225 -3.66 15.93 -8.18
N ARG A 226 -4.17 14.70 -8.32
CA ARG A 226 -3.38 13.47 -8.14
C ARG A 226 -2.41 13.24 -9.29
N TRP A 227 -2.89 13.32 -10.54
CA TRP A 227 -2.01 13.15 -11.70
C TRP A 227 -1.02 14.31 -11.85
N ILE A 228 -1.47 15.56 -11.59
CA ILE A 228 -0.56 16.71 -11.57
C ILE A 228 0.54 16.50 -10.53
N ALA A 229 0.21 16.05 -9.32
CA ALA A 229 1.20 15.78 -8.29
C ALA A 229 2.19 14.67 -8.68
N ILE A 230 1.72 13.58 -9.31
CA ILE A 230 2.61 12.52 -9.82
C ILE A 230 3.58 13.08 -10.88
N LEU A 231 3.07 13.88 -11.82
CA LEU A 231 3.89 14.51 -12.85
C LEU A 231 4.89 15.50 -12.26
N VAL A 232 4.48 16.30 -11.26
CA VAL A 232 5.37 17.22 -10.56
C VAL A 232 6.44 16.44 -9.81
N LEU A 233 6.11 15.38 -9.06
CA LEU A 233 7.10 14.53 -8.38
C LEU A 233 8.12 13.95 -9.36
N ALA A 234 7.68 13.52 -10.55
CA ALA A 234 8.58 13.02 -11.59
C ALA A 234 9.45 14.14 -12.19
N ALA A 235 8.86 15.31 -12.46
CA ALA A 235 9.58 16.45 -13.05
C ALA A 235 10.63 17.03 -12.11
N VAL A 236 10.33 17.15 -10.81
CA VAL A 236 11.28 17.68 -9.81
C VAL A 236 12.41 16.70 -9.49
N ALA A 237 12.25 15.40 -9.82
CA ALA A 237 13.30 14.41 -9.57
C ALA A 237 14.61 14.76 -10.30
N VAL A 238 14.54 15.33 -11.50
CA VAL A 238 15.71 15.68 -12.32
C VAL A 238 16.58 16.77 -11.66
N PRO A 239 16.07 17.97 -11.32
CA PRO A 239 16.88 18.98 -10.64
C PRO A 239 17.33 18.53 -9.23
N LEU A 240 16.58 17.66 -8.57
CA LEU A 240 16.94 17.13 -7.25
C LEU A 240 18.16 16.18 -7.28
N LEU A 241 18.57 15.68 -8.45
CA LEU A 241 19.82 14.90 -8.60
C LEU A 241 21.06 15.71 -8.19
N PHE A 242 20.96 17.04 -8.23
CA PHE A 242 22.06 17.96 -7.94
C PHE A 242 21.92 18.64 -6.58
N LEU A 243 20.94 18.22 -5.76
CA LEU A 243 20.65 18.82 -4.46
C LEU A 243 20.82 17.80 -3.33
N PRO A 244 20.98 18.25 -2.07
CA PRO A 244 21.00 17.35 -0.91
C PRO A 244 19.69 16.56 -0.81
N GLY A 245 19.74 15.33 -0.32
CA GLY A 245 18.55 14.47 -0.18
C GLY A 245 17.39 15.12 0.61
N LEU A 246 17.71 16.02 1.55
CA LEU A 246 16.73 16.81 2.30
C LEU A 246 15.77 17.61 1.38
N ALA A 247 16.28 18.11 0.25
CA ALA A 247 15.47 18.84 -0.73
C ALA A 247 14.39 17.94 -1.36
N ALA A 248 14.67 16.64 -1.53
CA ALA A 248 13.70 15.70 -2.05
C ALA A 248 12.56 15.43 -1.04
N SER A 249 12.89 15.27 0.23
CA SER A 249 11.87 15.17 1.29
C SER A 249 11.02 16.44 1.37
N ALA A 250 11.63 17.63 1.30
CA ALA A 250 10.90 18.89 1.29
C ALA A 250 9.97 19.02 0.08
N ALA A 251 10.45 18.67 -1.12
CA ALA A 251 9.65 18.67 -2.33
C ALA A 251 8.46 17.69 -2.21
N GLY A 252 8.69 16.48 -1.70
CA GLY A 252 7.63 15.50 -1.43
C GLY A 252 6.54 16.05 -0.52
N VAL A 253 6.92 16.65 0.61
CA VAL A 253 5.98 17.29 1.55
C VAL A 253 5.18 18.40 0.88
N LEU A 254 5.84 19.29 0.14
CA LEU A 254 5.18 20.43 -0.51
C LEU A 254 4.17 19.98 -1.57
N VAL A 255 4.53 18.99 -2.39
CA VAL A 255 3.64 18.46 -3.42
C VAL A 255 2.43 17.77 -2.78
N LEU A 256 2.64 16.90 -1.79
CA LEU A 256 1.54 16.24 -1.08
C LEU A 256 0.67 17.25 -0.31
N GLY A 257 1.28 18.26 0.30
CA GLY A 257 0.58 19.37 0.95
C GLY A 257 -0.31 20.14 -0.04
N GLY A 258 0.19 20.39 -1.27
CA GLY A 258 -0.60 20.96 -2.36
C GLY A 258 -1.83 20.12 -2.70
N VAL A 259 -1.68 18.78 -2.77
CA VAL A 259 -2.81 17.86 -2.97
C VAL A 259 -3.81 17.96 -1.81
N ALA A 260 -3.34 17.92 -0.56
CA ALA A 260 -4.18 17.99 0.63
C ALA A 260 -4.97 19.32 0.69
N VAL A 261 -4.33 20.44 0.34
CA VAL A 261 -4.98 21.76 0.25
C VAL A 261 -6.02 21.78 -0.87
N ALA A 262 -5.70 21.24 -2.05
CA ALA A 262 -6.63 21.15 -3.17
C ALA A 262 -7.87 20.32 -2.80
N ASP A 263 -7.68 19.18 -2.13
CA ASP A 263 -8.76 18.32 -1.67
C ASP A 263 -9.61 19.03 -0.59
N ALA A 264 -8.99 19.73 0.34
CA ALA A 264 -9.69 20.52 1.36
C ALA A 264 -10.48 21.71 0.77
N ARG A 265 -9.97 22.34 -0.30
CA ARG A 265 -10.70 23.40 -1.02
C ARG A 265 -11.91 22.86 -1.76
N ARG A 266 -11.79 21.71 -2.45
CA ARG A 266 -12.93 21.06 -3.12
C ARG A 266 -14.00 20.58 -2.16
N ALA A 267 -13.60 20.16 -0.95
CA ALA A 267 -14.53 19.69 0.07
C ALA A 267 -15.23 20.84 0.82
N ARG A 268 -14.74 22.08 0.75
CA ARG A 268 -15.35 23.23 1.42
C ARG A 268 -16.66 23.63 0.71
N GLY A 269 -17.77 23.50 1.42
CA GLY A 269 -19.10 23.96 0.96
C GLY A 269 -19.85 22.98 0.06
N ALA A 270 -19.28 21.82 -0.29
CA ALA A 270 -19.97 20.79 -1.05
C ALA A 270 -20.42 19.64 -0.12
N PRO A 271 -21.66 19.13 -0.25
CA PRO A 271 -22.06 17.91 0.45
C PRO A 271 -21.14 16.74 0.07
N PRO A 272 -21.04 15.70 0.92
CA PRO A 272 -20.30 14.48 0.57
C PRO A 272 -20.81 13.95 -0.78
N GLU A 273 -19.90 13.77 -1.72
CA GLU A 273 -20.23 13.23 -3.03
C GLU A 273 -20.62 11.76 -2.87
N ALA A 274 -21.78 11.39 -3.40
CA ALA A 274 -22.24 10.01 -3.37
C ALA A 274 -21.35 9.12 -4.24
N ALA A 275 -21.16 7.86 -3.81
CA ALA A 275 -20.47 6.87 -4.64
C ALA A 275 -21.19 6.71 -6.00
N ALA A 276 -20.42 6.73 -7.07
CA ALA A 276 -20.87 6.63 -8.45
C ALA A 276 -19.90 5.70 -9.20
N THR A 277 -20.05 4.40 -8.98
CA THR A 277 -19.12 3.39 -9.51
C THR A 277 -19.24 3.34 -11.04
N PRO A 278 -18.12 3.22 -11.78
CA PRO A 278 -18.14 3.17 -13.25
C PRO A 278 -18.76 1.87 -13.82
N PHE A 279 -19.06 0.89 -12.95
CA PHE A 279 -19.62 -0.42 -13.28
C PHE A 279 -20.71 -0.81 -12.28
#